data_AF-A0AA89BBD7-F1
#
_entry.id   AF-A0AA89BBD7-F1
#
_cell.length_a   1.000
_cell.length_b   1.000
_cell.length_c   1.000
_cell.angle_alpha   90.00
_cell.angle_beta   90.00
_cell.angle_gamma   90.00
#
_symmetry.space_group_name_H-M   'P 1'
#
loop_
_entity.id
_entity.type
_entity.pdbx_description
1 polymer ?
#
loop_
_entity_poly.entity_id
_entity_poly.type
_entity_poly.pdbx_seq_one_letter_code
_entity_poly.pdbx_strand_id
1 'polypeptide(L)'
;MLGFAEGLCWARTAERQTSRMRLAYLKSVLKQDVGFFDTQAADSSTTYQVVSTISSDSSTIQVAIGEKIPNCLAYLSSFFFCLIFAFTLSWSLTLAALPFTLMYVLPGLGFGKLMMDVGTKMVDSYGVAGGIAEQAISSIRTVYSYVGERQTINWFNNALERTMTLGIKQGSARGLMIGSMGIVYVSWGFQAWFGCILVTEKGEKGGNIFIAGFNCLMGGT
;
A
#
# COMPACT_ATOMS: atom_id res chain seq x y z
N MET A 1 -1.92 -26.34 6.61
CA MET A 1 -3.39 -26.52 6.77
C MET A 1 -4.05 -25.29 7.40
N LEU A 2 -3.53 -24.73 8.50
CA LEU A 2 -4.09 -23.51 9.14
C LEU A 2 -4.15 -22.28 8.22
N GLY A 3 -3.07 -21.91 7.54
CA GLY A 3 -3.07 -20.75 6.64
C GLY A 3 -4.02 -20.88 5.44
N PHE A 4 -4.28 -22.11 4.98
CA PHE A 4 -5.26 -22.35 3.92
C PHE A 4 -6.70 -22.16 4.42
N ALA A 5 -7.00 -22.60 5.64
CA ALA A 5 -8.30 -22.40 6.27
C ALA A 5 -8.57 -20.93 6.59
N GLU A 6 -7.56 -20.21 7.08
CA GLU A 6 -7.61 -18.75 7.28
C GLU A 6 -7.89 -18.01 5.97
N GLY A 7 -7.11 -18.30 4.92
CA GLY A 7 -7.28 -17.68 3.61
C GLY A 7 -8.67 -17.96 3.01
N LEU A 8 -9.17 -19.19 3.12
CA LEU A 8 -10.53 -19.52 2.70
C LEU A 8 -11.60 -18.76 3.48
N CYS A 9 -11.45 -18.63 4.80
CA CYS A 9 -12.41 -17.93 5.65
C CYS A 9 -12.49 -16.43 5.30
N TRP A 10 -11.32 -15.79 5.13
CA TRP A 10 -11.23 -14.39 4.73
C TRP A 10 -11.75 -14.17 3.30
N ALA A 11 -11.38 -15.02 2.34
CA ALA A 11 -11.87 -14.95 0.97
C ALA A 11 -13.40 -15.09 0.90
N ARG A 12 -13.97 -16.07 1.61
CA ARG A 12 -15.43 -16.27 1.67
C ARG A 12 -16.15 -15.10 2.33
N THR A 13 -15.57 -14.52 3.37
CA THR A 13 -16.14 -13.36 4.05
C THR A 13 -16.09 -12.13 3.15
N ALA A 14 -14.95 -11.88 2.50
CA ALA A 14 -14.77 -10.78 1.56
C ALA A 14 -15.76 -10.87 0.40
N GLU A 15 -15.92 -12.04 -0.22
CA GLU A 15 -16.86 -12.27 -1.31
C GLU A 15 -18.32 -11.99 -0.88
N ARG A 16 -18.72 -12.48 0.29
CA ARG A 16 -20.07 -12.22 0.84
C ARG A 16 -20.32 -10.73 1.09
N GLN A 17 -19.39 -10.02 1.72
CA GLN A 17 -19.55 -8.59 2.01
C GLN A 17 -19.59 -7.76 0.72
N THR A 18 -18.70 -8.08 -0.22
CA THR A 18 -18.61 -7.44 -1.54
C THR A 18 -19.91 -7.61 -2.33
N SER A 19 -20.48 -8.82 -2.36
CA SER A 19 -21.75 -9.10 -3.02
C SER A 19 -22.92 -8.31 -2.39
N ARG A 20 -22.99 -8.23 -1.05
CA ARG A 20 -24.01 -7.44 -0.36
C ARG A 20 -23.87 -5.94 -0.64
N MET A 21 -22.65 -5.42 -0.70
CA MET A 21 -22.40 -4.02 -1.08
C MET A 21 -22.86 -3.73 -2.50
N ARG A 22 -22.52 -4.58 -3.49
CA ARG A 22 -22.99 -4.44 -4.87
C ARG A 22 -24.51 -4.42 -4.97
N LEU A 23 -25.18 -5.33 -4.27
CA LEU A 23 -26.64 -5.40 -4.24
C LEU A 23 -27.29 -4.17 -3.59
N ALA A 24 -26.77 -3.74 -2.44
CA ALA A 24 -27.27 -2.56 -1.74
C ALA A 24 -27.08 -1.30 -2.59
N TYR A 25 -25.92 -1.17 -3.25
CA TYR A 25 -25.61 -0.02 -4.10
C TYR A 25 -26.50 0.02 -5.34
N LEU A 26 -26.64 -1.09 -6.06
CA LEU A 26 -27.54 -1.19 -7.22
C LEU A 26 -28.98 -0.83 -6.83
N LYS A 27 -29.44 -1.31 -5.67
CA LYS A 27 -30.77 -1.00 -5.13
C LYS A 27 -30.92 0.50 -4.80
N SER A 28 -29.88 1.15 -4.29
CA SER A 28 -29.89 2.60 -4.03
C SER A 28 -29.93 3.40 -5.32
N VAL A 29 -29.10 3.05 -6.32
CA VAL A 29 -29.07 3.72 -7.63
C VAL A 29 -30.43 3.62 -8.35
N LEU A 30 -31.08 2.45 -8.29
CA LEU A 30 -32.41 2.24 -8.88
C LEU A 30 -33.54 3.03 -8.18
N LYS A 31 -33.32 3.49 -6.94
CA LYS A 31 -34.30 4.30 -6.19
C LYS A 31 -34.10 5.80 -6.37
N GLN A 32 -33.07 6.21 -7.09
CA GLN A 32 -32.72 7.62 -7.22
C GLN A 32 -33.57 8.30 -8.29
N ASP A 33 -34.02 9.53 -8.02
CA ASP A 33 -34.86 10.30 -8.95
C ASP A 33 -34.12 10.66 -10.24
N VAL A 34 -34.88 10.87 -11.31
CA VAL A 34 -34.36 11.20 -12.65
C VAL A 34 -33.46 12.45 -12.62
N GLY A 35 -33.75 13.42 -11.73
CA GLY A 35 -32.94 14.63 -11.56
C GLY A 35 -31.49 14.37 -11.10
N PHE A 36 -31.22 13.27 -10.39
CA PHE A 36 -29.86 12.89 -10.01
C PHE A 36 -29.03 12.48 -11.24
N PHE A 37 -29.66 11.76 -12.17
CA PHE A 37 -29.03 11.37 -13.43
C PHE A 37 -28.80 12.58 -14.35
N ASP A 38 -29.64 13.61 -14.26
CA ASP A 38 -29.51 14.86 -15.03
C ASP A 38 -28.37 15.75 -14.51
N THR A 39 -28.16 15.83 -13.19
CA THR A 39 -27.01 16.54 -12.60
C THR A 39 -25.67 15.85 -12.88
N GLN A 40 -25.68 14.52 -13.08
CA GLN A 40 -24.49 13.76 -13.45
C GLN A 40 -24.18 13.91 -14.97
N ALA A 41 -25.17 14.27 -15.77
CA ALA A 41 -25.07 14.37 -17.23
C ALA A 41 -24.30 15.60 -17.74
N ALA A 42 -24.01 16.59 -16.88
CA ALA A 42 -23.28 17.79 -17.30
C ALA A 42 -21.79 17.54 -17.60
N ASP A 43 -21.17 16.47 -17.05
CA ASP A 43 -19.72 16.21 -17.26
C ASP A 43 -19.32 14.75 -17.53
N SER A 44 -20.18 13.73 -17.40
CA SER A 44 -19.82 12.37 -17.84
C SER A 44 -21.03 11.45 -18.04
N SER A 45 -21.03 10.78 -19.18
CA SER A 45 -22.16 10.05 -19.74
C SER A 45 -22.34 8.65 -19.14
N THR A 46 -23.61 8.26 -19.01
CA THR A 46 -24.17 6.89 -18.86
C THR A 46 -24.06 6.16 -17.51
N THR A 47 -25.20 5.59 -17.10
CA THR A 47 -25.38 4.55 -16.08
C THR A 47 -24.30 3.46 -16.10
N TYR A 48 -23.72 3.17 -17.27
CA TYR A 48 -22.60 2.24 -17.44
C TYR A 48 -21.35 2.63 -16.67
N GLN A 49 -20.98 3.92 -16.63
CA GLN A 49 -19.80 4.41 -15.93
C GLN A 49 -19.97 4.35 -14.41
N VAL A 50 -21.19 4.59 -13.91
CA VAL A 50 -21.53 4.39 -12.50
C VAL A 50 -21.39 2.91 -12.12
N VAL A 51 -21.96 2.01 -12.94
CA VAL A 51 -21.86 0.56 -12.72
C VAL A 51 -20.42 0.04 -12.81
N SER A 52 -19.60 0.57 -13.73
CA SER A 52 -18.20 0.17 -13.89
C SER A 52 -17.34 0.64 -12.72
N THR A 53 -17.51 1.88 -12.26
CA THR A 53 -16.82 2.42 -11.07
C THR A 53 -17.18 1.61 -9.82
N ILE A 54 -18.45 1.28 -9.61
CA ILE A 54 -18.87 0.44 -8.48
C ILE A 54 -18.21 -0.95 -8.55
N SER A 55 -18.15 -1.55 -9.74
CA SER A 55 -17.54 -2.86 -9.92
C SER A 55 -16.04 -2.84 -9.56
N SER A 56 -15.35 -1.77 -9.95
CA SER A 56 -13.94 -1.50 -9.65
C SER A 56 -13.69 -1.21 -8.16
N ASP A 57 -14.52 -0.37 -7.53
CA ASP A 57 -14.40 -0.07 -6.10
C ASP A 57 -14.67 -1.32 -5.27
N SER A 58 -15.67 -2.09 -5.68
CA SER A 58 -16.06 -3.32 -5.03
C SER A 58 -14.98 -4.40 -5.12
N SER A 59 -14.29 -4.54 -6.26
CA SER A 59 -13.14 -5.46 -6.36
C SER A 59 -11.98 -5.01 -5.48
N THR A 60 -11.74 -3.69 -5.39
CA THR A 60 -10.71 -3.13 -4.52
C THR A 60 -11.01 -3.40 -3.04
N ILE A 61 -12.27 -3.25 -2.63
CA ILE A 61 -12.73 -3.58 -1.26
C ILE A 61 -12.59 -5.08 -0.99
N GLN A 62 -12.91 -5.93 -1.96
CA GLN A 62 -12.76 -7.38 -1.82
C GLN A 62 -11.31 -7.77 -1.54
N VAL A 63 -10.36 -7.21 -2.30
CA VAL A 63 -8.91 -7.43 -2.08
C VAL A 63 -8.47 -6.88 -0.73
N ALA A 64 -8.98 -5.70 -0.34
CA ALA A 64 -8.65 -5.11 0.96
C ALA A 64 -9.09 -6.02 2.13
N ILE A 65 -10.32 -6.55 2.09
CA ILE A 65 -10.85 -7.41 3.14
C ILE A 65 -10.24 -8.81 3.10
N GLY A 66 -10.08 -9.38 1.91
CA GLY A 66 -9.65 -10.77 1.72
C GLY A 66 -8.15 -10.98 1.92
N GLU A 67 -7.32 -9.97 1.63
CA GLU A 67 -5.86 -10.12 1.65
C GLU A 67 -5.16 -9.10 2.55
N LYS A 68 -5.50 -7.81 2.46
CA LYS A 68 -4.75 -6.77 3.20
C LYS A 68 -4.98 -6.81 4.71
N ILE A 69 -6.22 -6.95 5.15
CA ILE A 69 -6.57 -7.05 6.57
C ILE A 69 -5.92 -8.26 7.25
N PRO A 70 -6.06 -9.50 6.74
CA PRO A 70 -5.40 -10.65 7.35
C PRO A 70 -3.88 -10.51 7.40
N ASN A 71 -3.26 -10.03 6.30
CA ASN A 71 -1.82 -9.79 6.30
C ASN A 71 -1.41 -8.77 7.37
N CYS A 72 -2.14 -7.66 7.51
CA CYS A 72 -1.86 -6.66 8.54
C CYS A 72 -1.98 -7.24 9.96
N LEU A 73 -3.01 -8.04 10.21
CA LEU A 73 -3.21 -8.71 11.50
C LEU A 73 -2.10 -9.72 11.79
N ALA A 74 -1.67 -10.49 10.78
CA ALA A 74 -0.58 -11.45 10.88
C ALA A 74 0.75 -10.75 11.20
N TYR A 75 1.08 -9.66 10.50
CA TYR A 75 2.29 -8.88 10.77
C TYR A 75 2.28 -8.25 12.17
N LEU A 76 1.15 -7.66 12.58
CA LEU A 76 0.99 -7.12 13.94
C LEU A 76 1.16 -8.20 15.01
N SER A 77 0.49 -9.34 14.84
CA SER A 77 0.59 -10.45 15.78
C SER A 77 2.01 -11.00 15.85
N SER A 78 2.68 -11.17 14.71
CA SER A 78 4.06 -11.65 14.64
C SER A 78 5.02 -10.68 15.32
N PHE A 79 4.84 -9.37 15.14
CA PHE A 79 5.64 -8.35 15.81
C PHE A 79 5.57 -8.45 17.33
N PHE A 80 4.35 -8.50 17.90
CA PHE A 80 4.19 -8.65 19.34
C PHE A 80 4.73 -9.98 19.85
N PHE A 81 4.50 -11.07 19.12
CA PHE A 81 4.98 -12.39 19.53
C PHE A 81 6.51 -12.45 19.54
N CYS A 82 7.18 -11.97 18.49
CA CYS A 82 8.62 -11.91 18.40
C CYS A 82 9.24 -11.00 19.49
N LEU A 83 8.62 -9.86 19.81
CA LEU A 83 9.07 -8.99 20.89
C LEU A 83 8.97 -9.68 22.26
N ILE A 84 7.80 -10.23 22.59
CA ILE A 84 7.58 -10.92 23.88
C ILE A 84 8.55 -12.10 24.00
N PHE A 85 8.68 -12.90 22.94
CA PHE A 85 9.56 -14.06 22.93
C PHE A 85 11.04 -13.65 23.11
N ALA A 86 11.50 -12.62 22.41
CA ALA A 86 12.85 -12.11 22.57
C ALA A 86 13.13 -11.64 24.01
N PHE A 87 12.19 -10.94 24.64
CA PHE A 87 12.28 -10.51 26.03
C PHE A 87 12.38 -11.68 27.02
N THR A 88 11.63 -12.76 26.77
CA THR A 88 11.66 -13.95 27.65
C THR A 88 12.96 -14.73 27.59
N LEU A 89 13.67 -14.72 26.45
CA LEU A 89 14.91 -15.46 26.29
C LEU A 89 16.13 -14.70 26.85
N SER A 90 16.25 -13.40 26.55
CA SER A 90 17.45 -12.63 26.90
C SER A 90 17.17 -11.13 26.99
N TRP A 91 16.68 -10.68 28.15
CA TRP A 91 16.40 -9.27 28.43
C TRP A 91 17.54 -8.30 28.05
N SER A 92 18.80 -8.67 28.30
CA SER A 92 19.95 -7.78 28.03
C SER A 92 20.21 -7.56 26.54
N LEU A 93 19.98 -8.59 25.71
CA LEU A 93 20.12 -8.48 24.26
C LEU A 93 18.95 -7.69 23.67
N THR A 94 17.73 -7.94 24.16
CA THR A 94 16.53 -7.26 23.67
C THR A 94 16.57 -5.76 23.96
N LEU A 95 17.08 -5.34 25.13
CA LEU A 95 17.27 -3.91 25.42
C LEU A 95 18.25 -3.24 24.46
N ALA A 96 19.34 -3.92 24.10
CA ALA A 96 20.33 -3.41 23.17
C ALA A 96 19.80 -3.34 21.72
N ALA A 97 18.88 -4.25 21.35
CA ALA A 97 18.28 -4.32 20.02
C ALA A 97 17.04 -3.43 19.84
N LEU A 98 16.37 -3.05 20.93
CA LEU A 98 15.21 -2.16 20.95
C LEU A 98 15.41 -0.83 20.18
N PRO A 99 16.51 -0.07 20.37
CA PRO A 99 16.73 1.16 19.59
C PRO A 99 16.87 0.89 18.09
N PHE A 100 17.46 -0.24 17.69
CA PHE A 100 17.55 -0.60 16.27
C PHE A 100 16.17 -0.91 15.70
N THR A 101 15.33 -1.68 16.40
CA THR A 101 13.96 -1.97 15.94
C THR A 101 13.09 -0.72 15.81
N LEU A 102 13.15 0.22 16.78
CA LEU A 102 12.45 1.51 16.65
C LEU A 102 12.95 2.32 15.46
N MET A 103 14.26 2.29 15.20
CA MET A 103 14.86 2.99 14.07
C MET A 103 14.38 2.44 12.72
N TYR A 104 13.96 1.17 12.62
CA TYR A 104 13.34 0.62 11.41
C TYR A 104 11.86 0.96 11.28
N VAL A 105 11.11 0.92 12.38
CA VAL A 105 9.65 1.14 12.37
C VAL A 105 9.29 2.59 12.07
N LEU A 106 10.05 3.56 12.59
CA LEU A 106 9.76 5.00 12.43
C LEU A 106 9.80 5.47 10.95
N PRO A 107 10.85 5.16 10.16
CA PRO A 107 10.86 5.45 8.72
C PRO A 107 9.77 4.70 7.98
N GLY A 108 9.50 3.42 8.31
CA GLY A 108 8.45 2.64 7.65
C GLY A 108 7.08 3.31 7.71
N LEU A 109 6.69 3.80 8.89
CA LEU A 109 5.42 4.51 9.09
C LEU A 109 5.41 5.91 8.45
N GLY A 110 6.51 6.66 8.57
CA GLY A 110 6.63 8.00 8.01
C GLY A 110 6.65 8.02 6.48
N PHE A 111 7.49 7.18 5.87
CA PHE A 111 7.57 7.02 4.42
C PHE A 111 6.29 6.43 3.85
N GLY A 112 5.62 5.51 4.56
CA GLY A 112 4.35 4.94 4.12
C GLY A 112 3.27 6.02 3.91
N LYS A 113 3.13 6.96 4.85
CA LYS A 113 2.17 8.06 4.72
C LYS A 113 2.54 9.05 3.61
N LEU A 114 3.82 9.40 3.50
CA LEU A 114 4.30 10.30 2.44
C LEU A 114 4.14 9.67 1.06
N MET A 115 4.42 8.38 0.92
CA MET A 115 4.19 7.60 -0.30
C MET A 115 2.73 7.57 -0.70
N MET A 116 1.84 7.39 0.27
CA MET A 116 0.40 7.35 0.02
C MET A 116 -0.10 8.72 -0.44
N ASP A 117 0.29 9.82 0.23
CA ASP A 117 -0.09 11.18 -0.16
C ASP A 117 0.43 11.57 -1.56
N VAL A 118 1.69 11.24 -1.87
CA VAL A 118 2.25 11.45 -3.22
C VAL A 118 1.56 10.56 -4.25
N GLY A 119 1.19 9.33 -3.87
CA GLY A 119 0.44 8.40 -4.72
C GLY A 119 -0.93 8.94 -5.10
N THR A 120 -1.69 9.47 -4.14
CA THR A 120 -3.00 10.08 -4.41
C THR A 120 -2.86 11.28 -5.35
N LYS A 121 -1.90 12.18 -5.07
CA LYS A 121 -1.62 13.34 -5.93
C LYS A 121 -1.20 12.97 -7.35
N MET A 122 -0.52 11.84 -7.51
CA MET A 122 -0.14 11.29 -8.81
C MET A 122 -1.37 10.77 -9.56
N VAL A 123 -2.25 10.03 -8.89
CA VAL A 123 -3.50 9.53 -9.48
C VAL A 123 -4.40 10.69 -9.91
N ASP A 124 -4.54 11.72 -9.08
CA ASP A 124 -5.32 12.92 -9.41
C ASP A 124 -4.76 13.65 -10.64
N SER A 125 -3.44 13.85 -10.69
CA SER A 125 -2.78 14.51 -11.83
C SER A 125 -2.87 13.68 -13.11
N TYR A 126 -2.79 12.35 -12.99
CA TYR A 126 -2.98 11.43 -14.12
C TYR A 126 -4.43 11.44 -14.61
N GLY A 127 -5.41 11.58 -13.71
CA GLY A 127 -6.82 11.72 -14.06
C GLY A 127 -7.10 12.92 -14.97
N VAL A 128 -6.43 14.06 -14.73
CA VAL A 128 -6.54 15.24 -15.60
C VAL A 128 -6.01 14.97 -17.01
N ALA A 129 -4.84 14.32 -17.13
CA ALA A 129 -4.30 13.93 -18.43
C ALA A 129 -5.19 12.90 -19.15
N GLY A 130 -5.73 11.94 -18.39
CA GLY A 130 -6.70 10.96 -18.88
C GLY A 130 -7.97 11.62 -19.42
N GLY A 131 -8.52 12.61 -18.72
CA GLY A 131 -9.68 13.38 -19.16
C GLY A 131 -9.44 14.14 -20.48
N ILE A 132 -8.27 14.77 -20.64
CA ILE A 132 -7.90 15.44 -21.91
C ILE A 132 -7.83 14.43 -23.06
N ALA A 133 -7.22 13.27 -22.83
CA ALA A 133 -7.14 12.21 -23.83
C ALA A 133 -8.52 11.64 -24.18
N GLU A 134 -9.38 11.42 -23.18
CA GLU A 134 -10.74 10.93 -23.37
C GLU A 134 -11.59 11.91 -24.18
N GLN A 135 -11.53 13.22 -23.86
CA GLN A 135 -12.20 14.26 -24.63
C GLN A 135 -11.73 14.31 -26.08
N ALA A 136 -10.41 14.22 -26.30
CA ALA A 136 -9.82 14.19 -27.62
C ALA A 136 -10.28 13.00 -28.46
N ILE A 137 -10.34 11.81 -27.87
CA ILE A 137 -10.77 10.57 -28.53
C ILE A 137 -12.28 10.61 -28.80
N SER A 138 -13.07 11.02 -27.82
CA SER A 138 -14.53 11.16 -27.93
C SER A 138 -14.92 12.12 -29.05
N SER A 139 -14.18 13.23 -29.20
CA SER A 139 -14.41 14.26 -30.23
C SER A 139 -13.40 14.22 -31.38
N ILE A 140 -12.90 13.03 -31.75
CA ILE A 140 -11.81 12.89 -32.73
C ILE A 140 -12.11 13.54 -34.08
N ARG A 141 -13.36 13.48 -34.54
CA ARG A 141 -13.79 14.10 -35.81
C ARG A 141 -13.66 15.62 -35.78
N THR A 142 -13.94 16.24 -34.63
CA THR A 142 -13.80 17.68 -34.41
C THR A 142 -12.33 18.07 -34.39
N VAL A 143 -11.49 17.35 -33.63
CA VAL A 143 -10.04 17.59 -33.57
C VAL A 143 -9.41 17.52 -34.96
N TYR A 144 -9.79 16.52 -35.76
CA TYR A 144 -9.33 16.36 -37.13
C TYR A 144 -9.81 17.51 -38.04
N SER A 145 -11.10 17.89 -37.95
CA SER A 145 -11.66 18.96 -38.79
C SER A 145 -11.03 20.35 -38.56
N TYR A 146 -10.56 20.60 -37.34
CA TYR A 146 -9.87 21.85 -36.97
C TYR A 146 -8.34 21.75 -37.07
N VAL A 147 -7.79 20.61 -37.50
CA VAL A 147 -6.33 20.33 -37.53
C VAL A 147 -5.69 20.57 -36.14
N GLY A 148 -6.42 20.24 -35.08
CA GLY A 148 -6.08 20.52 -33.69
C GLY A 148 -5.15 19.49 -33.03
N GLU A 149 -4.75 18.44 -33.75
CA GLU A 149 -4.00 17.29 -33.20
C GLU A 149 -2.76 17.71 -32.41
N ARG A 150 -1.97 18.64 -32.98
CA ARG A 150 -0.73 19.12 -32.36
C ARG A 150 -0.98 19.93 -31.08
N GLN A 151 -2.09 20.65 -31.02
CA GLN A 151 -2.49 21.41 -29.84
C GLN A 151 -2.96 20.47 -28.72
N THR A 152 -3.77 19.46 -29.06
CA THR A 152 -4.24 18.44 -28.13
C THR A 152 -3.08 17.62 -27.54
N ILE A 153 -2.11 17.23 -28.36
CA ILE A 153 -0.89 16.55 -27.91
C ILE A 153 -0.09 17.43 -26.95
N ASN A 154 0.02 18.74 -27.23
CA ASN A 154 0.73 19.66 -26.35
C ASN A 154 0.05 19.81 -24.99
N TRP A 155 -1.28 19.88 -24.95
CA TRP A 155 -2.05 19.89 -23.70
C TRP A 155 -1.90 18.62 -22.90
N PHE A 156 -1.94 17.45 -23.56
CA PHE A 156 -1.69 16.16 -22.92
C PHE A 156 -0.27 16.08 -22.33
N ASN A 157 0.75 16.50 -23.10
CA ASN A 157 2.14 16.51 -22.62
C ASN A 157 2.33 17.43 -21.42
N ASN A 158 1.75 18.63 -21.43
CA ASN A 158 1.81 19.58 -20.31
C ASN A 158 1.13 19.02 -19.06
N ALA A 159 -0.01 18.35 -19.21
CA ALA A 159 -0.68 17.66 -18.10
C ALA A 159 0.17 16.48 -17.56
N LEU A 160 0.90 15.77 -18.42
CA LEU A 160 1.77 14.66 -18.02
C LEU A 160 3.04 15.10 -17.28
N GLU A 161 3.58 16.28 -17.59
CA GLU A 161 4.83 16.79 -16.99
C GLU A 161 4.72 16.85 -15.46
N ARG A 162 3.56 17.27 -14.94
CA ARG A 162 3.26 17.27 -13.51
C ARG A 162 3.27 15.85 -12.92
N THR A 163 2.71 14.88 -13.62
CA THR A 163 2.72 13.47 -13.20
C THR A 163 4.13 12.89 -13.22
N MET A 164 4.92 13.23 -14.24
CA MET A 164 6.31 12.78 -14.40
C MET A 164 7.20 13.31 -13.28
N THR A 165 7.12 14.59 -12.93
CA THR A 165 7.92 15.19 -11.84
C THR A 165 7.58 14.59 -10.47
N LEU A 166 6.30 14.33 -10.20
CA LEU A 166 5.86 13.59 -9.01
C LEU A 166 6.38 12.15 -9.01
N GLY A 167 6.35 11.48 -10.16
CA GLY A 167 6.87 10.14 -10.36
C GLY A 167 8.36 10.02 -10.13
N ILE A 168 9.15 10.98 -10.64
CA ILE A 168 10.60 11.04 -10.39
C ILE A 168 10.85 11.21 -8.90
N LYS A 169 10.18 12.17 -8.24
CA LYS A 169 10.35 12.41 -6.80
C LYS A 169 9.98 11.17 -5.96
N GLN A 170 8.90 10.48 -6.33
CA GLN A 170 8.50 9.23 -5.69
C GLN A 170 9.54 8.13 -5.93
N GLY A 171 10.02 7.99 -7.17
CA GLY A 171 11.05 7.03 -7.56
C GLY A 171 12.36 7.23 -6.81
N SER A 172 12.83 8.47 -6.69
CA SER A 172 14.02 8.82 -5.91
C SER A 172 13.85 8.48 -4.43
N ALA A 173 12.68 8.80 -3.84
CA ALA A 173 12.39 8.46 -2.45
C ALA A 173 12.33 6.94 -2.22
N ARG A 174 11.73 6.17 -3.14
CA ARG A 174 11.73 4.69 -3.08
C ARG A 174 13.14 4.13 -3.23
N GLY A 175 13.94 4.68 -4.15
CA GLY A 175 15.32 4.28 -4.36
C GLY A 175 16.17 4.48 -3.11
N LEU A 176 16.02 5.64 -2.44
CA LEU A 176 16.67 5.90 -1.16
C LEU A 176 16.23 4.91 -0.07
N MET A 177 14.93 4.61 0.00
CA MET A 177 14.38 3.65 0.96
C MET A 177 14.94 2.24 0.74
N ILE A 178 14.98 1.75 -0.50
CA ILE A 178 15.57 0.44 -0.82
C ILE A 178 17.07 0.45 -0.55
N GLY A 179 17.79 1.51 -0.91
CA GLY A 179 19.22 1.66 -0.62
C GLY A 179 19.54 1.63 0.86
N SER A 180 18.66 2.19 1.71
CA SER A 180 18.82 2.17 3.17
C SER A 180 18.71 0.77 3.79
N MET A 181 18.21 -0.24 3.07
CA MET A 181 18.14 -1.62 3.55
C MET A 181 19.51 -2.24 3.81
N GLY A 182 20.60 -1.65 3.30
CA GLY A 182 21.97 -2.05 3.65
C GLY A 182 22.29 -1.92 5.15
N ILE A 183 21.59 -1.02 5.87
CA ILE A 183 21.76 -0.82 7.31
C ILE A 183 21.39 -2.09 8.11
N VAL A 184 20.54 -2.96 7.54
CA VAL A 184 20.14 -4.24 8.15
C VAL A 184 21.36 -5.10 8.43
N TYR A 185 22.30 -5.20 7.48
CA TYR A 185 23.53 -5.99 7.66
C TYR A 185 24.42 -5.46 8.79
N VAL A 186 24.45 -4.14 9.00
CA VAL A 186 25.17 -3.52 10.11
C VAL A 186 24.53 -3.89 11.44
N SER A 187 23.20 -3.89 11.51
CA SER A 187 22.45 -4.35 12.69
C SER A 187 22.74 -5.82 13.01
N TRP A 188 22.73 -6.71 12.00
CA TRP A 188 23.12 -8.12 12.17
C TRP A 188 24.54 -8.27 12.71
N GLY A 189 25.49 -7.51 12.18
CA GLY A 189 26.89 -7.54 12.64
C GLY A 189 27.03 -7.09 14.10
N PHE A 190 26.35 -6.01 14.49
CA PHE A 190 26.36 -5.53 15.87
C PHE A 190 25.77 -6.56 16.85
N GLN A 191 24.67 -7.21 16.47
CA GLN A 191 23.99 -8.20 17.31
C GLN A 191 24.81 -9.49 17.46
N ALA A 192 25.54 -9.89 16.42
CA ALA A 192 26.49 -10.99 16.49
C ALA A 192 27.65 -10.68 17.43
N TRP A 193 28.24 -9.48 17.33
CA TRP A 193 29.34 -9.05 18.20
C TRP A 193 28.92 -8.97 19.68
N PHE A 194 27.81 -8.29 19.96
CA PHE A 194 27.29 -8.16 21.32
C PHE A 194 26.80 -9.50 21.88
N GLY A 195 26.24 -10.36 21.03
CA GLY A 195 25.88 -11.74 21.39
C GLY A 195 27.09 -12.57 21.83
N CYS A 196 28.21 -12.48 21.11
CA CYS A 196 29.46 -13.17 21.48
C CYS A 196 30.00 -12.72 22.85
N ILE A 197 29.95 -11.42 23.16
CA ILE A 197 30.37 -10.89 24.46
C ILE A 197 29.47 -11.44 25.57
N LEU A 198 28.15 -11.47 25.36
CA LEU A 198 27.20 -12.00 26.36
C LEU A 198 27.44 -13.49 26.67
N VAL A 199 27.74 -14.30 25.65
CA VAL A 199 28.07 -15.72 25.84
C VAL A 199 29.36 -15.89 26.64
N THR A 200 30.36 -15.05 26.37
CA THR A 200 31.71 -15.17 26.95
C THR A 200 31.76 -14.66 28.39
N GLU A 201 31.13 -13.51 28.69
CA GLU A 201 31.22 -12.87 30.02
C GLU A 201 30.14 -13.34 31.00
N LYS A 202 28.92 -13.62 30.53
CA LYS A 202 27.79 -13.99 31.40
C LYS A 202 27.46 -15.48 31.39
N GLY A 203 28.10 -16.29 30.54
CA GLY A 203 27.85 -17.74 30.46
C GLY A 203 26.44 -18.10 29.98
N GLU A 204 25.74 -17.16 29.33
CA GLU A 204 24.41 -17.36 28.78
C GLU A 204 24.44 -18.37 27.62
N LYS A 205 23.38 -19.17 27.47
CA LYS A 205 23.30 -20.17 26.39
C LYS A 205 23.26 -19.46 25.03
N GLY A 206 24.29 -19.64 24.21
CA GLY A 206 24.39 -19.01 22.89
C GLY A 206 23.19 -19.29 21.96
N GLY A 207 22.55 -20.45 22.11
CA GLY A 207 21.31 -20.76 21.38
C GLY A 207 20.16 -19.79 21.69
N ASN A 208 20.01 -19.39 22.96
CA ASN A 208 18.95 -18.46 23.36
C ASN A 208 19.21 -17.05 22.82
N ILE A 209 20.48 -16.62 22.83
CA ILE A 209 20.90 -15.31 22.31
C ILE A 209 20.70 -15.23 20.80
N PHE A 210 21.04 -16.29 20.07
CA PHE A 210 20.83 -16.36 18.62
C PHE A 210 19.34 -16.29 18.27
N ILE A 211 18.49 -17.05 18.97
CA ILE A 211 17.04 -17.07 18.76
C ILE A 211 16.40 -15.73 19.14
N ALA A 212 16.85 -15.10 20.23
CA ALA A 212 16.38 -13.77 20.63
C ALA A 212 16.80 -12.70 19.61
N GLY A 213 18.02 -12.80 19.07
CA GLY A 213 18.51 -11.88 18.05
C GLY A 213 17.73 -11.98 16.74
N PHE A 214 17.53 -13.21 16.26
CA PHE A 214 16.74 -13.51 15.08
C PHE A 214 15.30 -12.99 15.19
N ASN A 215 14.62 -13.24 16.32
CA ASN A 215 13.24 -12.75 16.54
C ASN A 215 13.16 -11.23 16.60
N CYS A 216 14.15 -10.56 17.20
CA CYS A 216 14.13 -9.10 17.30
C CYS A 216 14.29 -8.42 15.93
N LEU A 217 15.12 -8.98 15.04
CA LEU A 217 15.30 -8.51 13.67
C LEU A 217 14.09 -8.85 12.78
N MET A 218 13.62 -10.09 12.83
CA MET A 218 12.48 -10.55 12.02
C MET A 218 11.16 -9.91 12.46
N GLY A 219 11.03 -9.49 13.72
CA GLY A 219 9.90 -8.69 14.15
C GLY A 219 9.91 -7.28 13.53
N GLY A 220 11.09 -6.71 13.27
CA GLY A 220 11.24 -5.36 12.71
C GLY A 220 11.09 -5.24 11.20
N THR A 221 11.02 -6.35 10.46
CA THR A 221 10.83 -6.43 9.00
C THR A 221 9.39 -6.69 8.64
#